data_AF-A0A9D8VM32-F1
#
_entry.id   AF-A0A9D8VM32-F1
#
_cell.length_a   1.000
_cell.length_b   1.000
_cell.length_c   1.000
_cell.angle_alpha   90.00
_cell.angle_beta   90.00
_cell.angle_gamma   90.00
#
_symmetry.space_group_name_H-M   'P 1'
#
loop_
_entity.id
_entity.type
_entity.pdbx_description
1 polymer ?
#
loop_
_entity_poly.entity_id
_entity_poly.type
_entity_poly.pdbx_seq_one_letter_code
_entity_poly.pdbx_strand_id
1 'polypeptide(L)'
;MEEGQLAFSASKPHSSGGPARQYADLSQYFPDGGSGFLAMLPAAFPWVDEEDRYLVQEFDHIREVYTPGLRGVEAIGVLPAPRRISDDNREYVLESILRHLKSPSVVKFHPGFSHYPDLESWFRSRLDEETKGRVQRCDDSIVLEAEMLFERKRLYGPRSSLQRYAEFFGSQYELVTQTK
;
A
#
# COMPACT_ATOMS: atom_id res chain seq x y z
N MET A 1 -1.70 6.28 -9.65
CA MET A 1 -2.73 5.34 -9.17
C MET A 1 -2.36 4.99 -7.74
N GLU A 2 -3.18 5.37 -6.76
CA GLU A 2 -2.99 4.90 -5.37
C GLU A 2 -3.50 3.45 -5.29
N GLU A 3 -2.88 2.63 -4.43
CA GLU A 3 -3.26 1.23 -4.21
C GLU A 3 -4.75 1.14 -3.79
N GLY A 4 -5.52 0.26 -4.45
CA GLY A 4 -6.95 0.01 -4.18
C GLY A 4 -7.96 0.92 -4.90
N GLN A 5 -7.54 1.63 -5.94
CA GLN A 5 -8.40 2.48 -6.77
C GLN A 5 -8.40 2.02 -8.24
N LEU A 6 -9.57 1.73 -8.81
CA LEU A 6 -9.71 1.37 -10.22
C LEU A 6 -10.93 2.09 -10.84
N ALA A 7 -10.74 2.68 -12.02
CA ALA A 7 -11.84 3.16 -12.85
C ALA A 7 -12.02 2.22 -14.03
N PHE A 8 -13.27 1.99 -14.44
CA PHE A 8 -13.60 1.13 -15.58
C PHE A 8 -14.55 1.83 -16.54
N SER A 9 -14.47 1.46 -17.82
CA SER A 9 -15.42 1.84 -18.85
C SER A 9 -16.35 0.66 -19.13
N ALA A 10 -17.65 0.85 -18.93
CA ALA A 10 -18.68 -0.08 -19.39
C ALA A 10 -19.21 0.40 -20.75
N SER A 11 -19.85 -0.51 -21.48
CA SER A 11 -20.49 -0.22 -22.78
C SER A 11 -21.71 0.72 -22.69
N LYS A 12 -22.13 1.10 -21.47
CA LYS A 12 -23.15 2.12 -21.21
C LYS A 12 -22.63 3.09 -20.14
N PRO A 13 -22.26 4.33 -20.50
CA PRO A 13 -21.83 5.31 -19.51
C PRO A 13 -22.99 5.67 -18.56
N HIS A 14 -22.70 5.80 -17.27
CA HIS A 14 -23.61 6.52 -16.37
C HIS A 14 -23.67 7.99 -16.79
N SER A 15 -24.86 8.59 -16.68
CA SER A 15 -25.09 9.97 -17.06
C SER A 15 -24.20 10.88 -16.22
N SER A 16 -23.16 11.44 -16.84
CA SER A 16 -22.22 12.41 -16.28
C SER A 16 -22.91 13.76 -15.99
N GLY A 17 -23.85 13.76 -15.04
CA GLY A 17 -24.64 14.90 -14.62
C GLY A 17 -24.20 15.53 -13.29
N GLY A 18 -23.25 14.93 -12.58
CA GLY A 18 -22.70 15.49 -11.35
C GLY A 18 -21.73 16.63 -11.65
N PRO A 19 -21.77 17.75 -10.90
CA PRO A 19 -20.84 18.84 -11.08
C PRO A 19 -19.43 18.36 -10.72
N ALA A 20 -18.58 18.17 -11.73
CA ALA A 20 -17.14 18.04 -11.58
C ALA A 20 -16.60 19.29 -10.85
N ARG A 21 -16.61 19.26 -9.53
CA ARG A 21 -16.04 20.32 -8.69
C ARG A 21 -14.54 20.32 -8.91
N GLN A 22 -14.03 21.36 -9.57
CA GLN A 22 -12.65 21.90 -9.55
C GLN A 22 -11.56 21.06 -8.86
N TYR A 23 -11.32 19.82 -9.30
CA TYR A 23 -10.09 19.10 -9.03
C TYR A 23 -9.26 19.10 -10.31
N ALA A 24 -7.95 19.29 -10.15
CA ALA A 24 -6.98 19.36 -11.25
C ALA A 24 -7.26 18.28 -12.29
N ASP A 25 -7.12 18.62 -13.57
CA ASP A 25 -7.41 17.76 -14.73
C ASP A 25 -7.09 16.28 -14.45
N LEU A 26 -8.14 15.51 -14.16
CA LEU A 26 -8.07 14.10 -13.81
C LEU A 26 -8.08 13.20 -15.05
N SER A 27 -8.20 13.77 -16.26
CA SER A 27 -8.17 13.02 -17.54
C SER A 27 -6.86 12.24 -17.72
N GLN A 28 -5.78 12.71 -17.10
CA GLN A 28 -4.49 12.01 -17.07
C GLN A 28 -4.49 10.73 -16.23
N TYR A 29 -5.47 10.57 -15.31
CA TYR A 29 -5.56 9.44 -14.40
C TYR A 29 -6.74 8.52 -14.70
N PHE A 30 -7.81 9.05 -15.28
CA PHE A 30 -9.02 8.30 -15.61
C PHE A 30 -9.41 8.59 -17.06
N PRO A 31 -9.68 7.55 -17.87
CA PRO A 31 -10.08 7.74 -19.25
C PRO A 31 -11.39 8.52 -19.34
N ASP A 32 -11.47 9.42 -20.33
CA ASP A 32 -12.71 10.09 -20.71
C ASP A 32 -13.80 9.03 -20.99
N GLY A 33 -14.95 9.16 -20.32
CA GLY A 33 -16.06 8.20 -20.45
C GLY A 33 -16.06 7.03 -19.45
N GLY A 34 -15.28 7.10 -18.37
CA GLY A 34 -15.42 6.18 -17.24
C GLY A 34 -16.87 6.09 -16.76
N SER A 35 -17.37 4.87 -16.55
CA SER A 35 -18.79 4.60 -16.23
C SER A 35 -19.08 4.48 -14.74
N GLY A 36 -18.03 4.51 -13.90
CA GLY A 36 -18.13 4.41 -12.45
C GLY A 36 -16.76 4.20 -11.79
N PHE A 37 -16.73 4.28 -10.46
CA PHE A 37 -15.50 4.17 -9.67
C PHE A 37 -15.58 2.95 -8.74
N LEU A 38 -14.60 2.05 -8.82
CA LEU A 38 -14.51 0.88 -7.94
C LEU A 38 -13.60 1.20 -6.76
N ALA A 39 -14.15 1.05 -5.55
CA ALA A 39 -13.45 1.35 -4.31
C ALA A 39 -13.61 0.22 -3.30
N MET A 40 -12.58 -0.04 -2.49
CA MET A 40 -12.69 -0.95 -1.34
C MET A 40 -13.14 -0.22 -0.06
N LEU A 41 -12.86 1.08 0.02
CA LEU A 41 -13.14 1.91 1.19
C LEU A 41 -14.02 3.10 0.81
N PRO A 42 -14.99 3.50 1.64
CA PRO A 42 -15.82 4.69 1.39
C PRO A 42 -15.01 5.98 1.20
N ALA A 43 -13.84 6.07 1.83
CA ALA A 43 -12.96 7.23 1.74
C ALA A 43 -12.12 7.27 0.44
N ALA A 44 -12.20 6.25 -0.42
CA ALA A 44 -11.59 6.30 -1.75
C ALA A 44 -12.45 7.17 -2.68
N PHE A 45 -11.82 7.95 -3.55
CA PHE A 45 -12.47 8.93 -4.43
C PHE A 45 -13.42 9.89 -3.71
N PRO A 46 -12.94 10.69 -2.74
CA PRO A 46 -13.79 11.59 -1.95
C PRO A 46 -14.46 12.70 -2.78
N TRP A 47 -14.00 12.94 -4.00
CA TRP A 47 -14.55 13.92 -4.95
C TRP A 47 -15.63 13.34 -5.88
N VAL A 48 -15.90 12.05 -5.80
CA VAL A 48 -16.96 11.36 -6.57
C VAL A 48 -18.18 11.22 -5.68
N ASP A 49 -19.36 11.46 -6.24
CA ASP A 49 -20.63 11.29 -5.54
C ASP A 49 -20.83 9.81 -5.13
N GLU A 50 -21.47 9.58 -3.99
CA GLU A 50 -21.65 8.23 -3.43
C GLU A 50 -22.34 7.26 -4.38
N GLU A 51 -23.29 7.75 -5.18
CA GLU A 51 -24.05 6.98 -6.16
C GLU A 51 -23.22 6.48 -7.34
N ASP A 52 -22.11 7.14 -7.65
CA ASP A 52 -21.18 6.77 -8.73
C ASP A 52 -20.00 5.91 -8.23
N ARG A 53 -19.97 5.58 -6.93
CA ARG A 53 -18.97 4.71 -6.31
C ARG A 53 -19.55 3.32 -6.04
N TYR A 54 -18.93 2.31 -6.63
CA TYR A 54 -19.22 0.92 -6.29
C TYR A 54 -18.22 0.41 -5.25
N LEU A 55 -18.72 0.12 -4.05
CA LEU A 55 -17.92 -0.44 -2.97
C LEU A 55 -17.85 -1.96 -3.05
N VAL A 56 -16.65 -2.48 -3.29
CA VAL A 56 -16.38 -3.93 -3.23
C VAL A 56 -16.22 -4.32 -1.78
N GLN A 57 -17.15 -5.13 -1.26
CA GLN A 57 -17.14 -5.61 0.13
C GLN A 57 -16.96 -7.13 0.25
N GLU A 58 -17.16 -7.87 -0.84
CA GLU A 58 -16.97 -9.32 -0.87
C GLU A 58 -15.60 -9.64 -1.48
N PHE A 59 -14.74 -10.28 -0.68
CA PHE A 59 -13.37 -10.61 -1.06
C PHE A 59 -13.10 -12.13 -1.10
N ASP A 60 -14.15 -12.95 -0.96
CA ASP A 60 -14.00 -14.41 -0.89
C ASP A 60 -13.34 -14.97 -2.14
N HIS A 61 -13.64 -14.42 -3.33
CA HIS A 61 -13.00 -14.84 -4.57
C HIS A 61 -11.49 -14.58 -4.61
N ILE A 62 -10.99 -13.56 -3.88
CA ILE A 62 -9.55 -13.32 -3.76
C ILE A 62 -8.88 -14.51 -3.09
N ARG A 63 -9.56 -15.17 -2.14
CA ARG A 63 -9.04 -16.36 -1.45
C ARG A 63 -8.90 -17.58 -2.36
N GLU A 64 -9.57 -17.58 -3.51
CA GLU A 64 -9.50 -18.65 -4.51
C GLU A 64 -8.34 -18.46 -5.49
N VAL A 65 -7.95 -17.22 -5.76
CA VAL A 65 -6.95 -16.88 -6.81
C VAL A 65 -5.60 -16.41 -6.26
N TYR A 66 -5.55 -15.92 -5.02
CA TYR A 66 -4.32 -15.45 -4.39
C TYR A 66 -3.76 -16.49 -3.42
N THR A 67 -2.48 -16.83 -3.58
CA THR A 67 -1.76 -17.68 -2.63
C THR A 67 -0.95 -16.80 -1.68
N PRO A 68 -1.27 -16.76 -0.38
CA PRO A 68 -0.58 -15.89 0.58
C PRO A 68 0.89 -16.32 0.77
N GLY A 69 1.80 -15.37 0.56
CA GLY A 69 3.24 -15.56 0.70
C GLY A 69 3.77 -15.30 2.10
N LEU A 70 2.98 -14.66 2.99
CA LEU A 70 3.39 -14.26 4.33
C LEU A 70 2.68 -15.03 5.45
N ARG A 71 2.24 -16.27 5.21
CA ARG A 71 1.61 -17.09 6.26
C ARG A 71 2.56 -17.27 7.47
N GLY A 72 2.05 -16.99 8.67
CA GLY A 72 2.82 -17.03 9.91
C GLY A 72 3.81 -15.87 10.11
N VAL A 73 3.90 -14.93 9.16
CA VAL A 73 4.64 -13.67 9.32
C VAL A 73 3.66 -12.60 9.75
N GLU A 74 3.70 -12.22 11.03
CA GLU A 74 2.77 -11.21 11.58
C GLU A 74 3.28 -9.79 11.42
N ALA A 75 4.59 -9.56 11.59
CA ALA A 75 5.17 -8.21 11.63
C ALA A 75 5.83 -7.83 10.30
N ILE A 76 5.42 -6.69 9.74
CA ILE A 76 5.85 -6.20 8.43
C ILE A 76 6.30 -4.74 8.55
N GLY A 77 7.58 -4.49 8.30
CA GLY A 77 8.10 -3.14 8.09
C GLY A 77 7.77 -2.63 6.69
N VAL A 78 7.35 -1.39 6.55
CA VAL A 78 7.02 -0.78 5.26
C VAL A 78 7.90 0.46 5.06
N LEU A 79 8.77 0.41 4.05
CA LEU A 79 9.57 1.57 3.69
C LEU A 79 8.72 2.65 2.99
N PRO A 80 9.00 3.95 3.21
CA PRO A 80 8.37 5.02 2.45
C PRO A 80 8.70 4.94 0.95
N ALA A 81 8.00 5.75 0.15
CA ALA A 81 8.47 6.10 -1.18
C ALA A 81 9.90 6.67 -1.14
N PRO A 82 10.82 6.24 -2.03
CA PRO A 82 12.22 6.68 -2.05
C PRO A 82 12.43 8.19 -1.96
N ARG A 83 11.60 8.96 -2.68
CA ARG A 83 11.62 10.44 -2.67
C ARG A 83 11.40 11.09 -1.30
N ARG A 84 10.93 10.35 -0.29
CA ARG A 84 10.76 10.82 1.10
C ARG A 84 11.99 10.52 1.98
N ILE A 85 12.98 9.81 1.43
CA ILE A 85 14.23 9.44 2.10
C ILE A 85 15.32 10.35 1.55
N SER A 86 15.95 11.10 2.43
CA SER A 86 17.18 11.85 2.13
C SER A 86 18.39 11.04 2.55
N ASP A 87 19.56 11.32 1.99
CA ASP A 87 20.79 10.62 2.39
C ASP A 87 21.07 10.72 3.90
N ASP A 88 20.75 11.86 4.51
CA ASP A 88 20.99 12.10 5.95
C ASP A 88 20.00 11.37 6.88
N ASN A 89 18.96 10.72 6.35
CA ASN A 89 17.91 10.07 7.17
C ASN A 89 17.68 8.58 6.88
N ARG A 90 18.34 7.99 5.87
CA ARG A 90 18.11 6.59 5.46
C ARG A 90 18.40 5.58 6.57
N GLU A 91 19.47 5.78 7.36
CA GLU A 91 19.81 4.94 8.50
C GLU A 91 18.71 5.01 9.57
N TYR A 92 18.27 6.22 9.91
CA TYR A 92 17.20 6.43 10.87
C TYR A 92 15.89 5.76 10.43
N VAL A 93 15.53 5.87 9.15
CA VAL A 93 14.34 5.20 8.59
C VAL A 93 14.43 3.69 8.79
N LEU A 94 15.55 3.06 8.43
CA LEU A 94 15.71 1.62 8.61
C LEU A 94 15.65 1.22 10.08
N GLU A 95 16.45 1.86 10.93
CA GLU A 95 16.51 1.55 12.36
C GLU A 95 15.14 1.70 13.04
N SER A 96 14.43 2.77 12.70
CA SER A 96 13.11 3.05 13.28
C SER A 96 12.14 1.93 13.00
N ILE A 97 12.18 1.32 11.80
CA ILE A 97 11.36 0.16 11.46
C ILE A 97 11.87 -1.09 12.19
N LEU A 98 13.17 -1.37 12.14
CA LEU A 98 13.76 -2.59 12.68
C LEU A 98 13.56 -2.77 14.18
N ARG A 99 13.46 -1.68 14.96
CA ARG A 99 13.18 -1.75 16.41
C ARG A 99 11.87 -2.44 16.76
N HIS A 100 10.90 -2.46 15.84
CA HIS A 100 9.61 -3.11 16.03
C HIS A 100 9.55 -4.53 15.47
N LEU A 101 10.55 -4.94 14.68
CA LEU A 101 10.52 -6.22 13.99
C LEU A 101 11.24 -7.32 14.79
N LYS A 102 10.51 -8.39 15.08
CA LYS A 102 11.04 -9.64 15.65
C LYS A 102 10.81 -10.77 14.67
N SER A 103 11.73 -11.74 14.63
CA SER A 103 11.60 -12.89 13.75
C SER A 103 10.41 -13.79 14.17
N PRO A 104 9.59 -14.30 13.23
CA PRO A 104 9.64 -14.03 11.79
C PRO A 104 8.99 -12.68 11.43
N SER A 105 9.69 -11.88 10.63
CA SER A 105 9.22 -10.58 10.14
C SER A 105 9.83 -10.26 8.78
N VAL A 106 9.16 -9.39 8.03
CA VAL A 106 9.64 -8.93 6.73
C VAL A 106 9.70 -7.41 6.63
N VAL A 107 10.50 -6.89 5.70
CA VAL A 107 10.44 -5.49 5.26
C VAL A 107 10.01 -5.44 3.80
N LYS A 108 8.90 -4.75 3.52
CA LYS A 108 8.39 -4.47 2.17
C LYS A 108 8.89 -3.10 1.72
N PHE A 109 9.47 -3.09 0.53
CA PHE A 109 9.96 -1.88 -0.13
C PHE A 109 8.78 -1.24 -0.88
N HIS A 110 8.74 0.08 -0.90
CA HIS A 110 7.75 0.80 -1.71
C HIS A 110 8.02 0.54 -3.21
N PRO A 111 7.01 0.32 -4.07
CA PRO A 111 7.22 -0.02 -5.49
C PRO A 111 8.10 0.97 -6.26
N GLY A 112 8.06 2.24 -5.87
CA GLY A 112 8.91 3.29 -6.42
C GLY A 112 10.42 3.07 -6.27
N PHE A 113 10.90 2.16 -5.42
CA PHE A 113 12.33 1.81 -5.30
C PHE A 113 12.94 1.30 -6.61
N SER A 114 12.13 0.74 -7.50
CA SER A 114 12.56 0.31 -8.85
C SER A 114 13.19 1.43 -9.69
N HIS A 115 12.90 2.70 -9.36
CA HIS A 115 13.51 3.87 -10.01
C HIS A 115 14.74 4.42 -9.27
N TYR A 116 15.15 3.83 -8.15
CA TYR A 116 16.24 4.28 -7.28
C TYR A 116 17.15 3.10 -6.89
N PRO A 117 17.83 2.45 -7.86
CA PRO A 117 18.55 1.20 -7.65
C PRO A 117 19.69 1.32 -6.61
N ASP A 118 20.38 2.46 -6.55
CA ASP A 118 21.46 2.68 -5.58
C ASP A 118 20.93 2.73 -4.14
N LEU A 119 19.83 3.45 -3.93
CA LEU A 119 19.17 3.53 -2.63
C LEU A 119 18.55 2.18 -2.25
N GLU A 120 17.96 1.47 -3.21
CA GLU A 120 17.44 0.13 -3.00
C GLU A 120 18.54 -0.84 -2.56
N SER A 121 19.66 -0.85 -3.28
CA SER A 121 20.84 -1.67 -2.98
C SER A 121 21.40 -1.36 -1.59
N TRP A 122 21.44 -0.08 -1.22
CA TRP A 122 21.84 0.35 0.11
C TRP A 122 20.94 -0.24 1.21
N PHE A 123 19.62 -0.10 1.08
CA PHE A 123 18.68 -0.63 2.08
C PHE A 123 18.73 -2.16 2.17
N ARG A 124 18.85 -2.85 1.03
CA ARG A 124 18.99 -4.31 0.99
C ARG A 124 20.23 -4.77 1.75
N SER A 125 21.39 -4.20 1.43
CA SER A 125 22.65 -4.54 2.07
C SER A 125 22.60 -4.27 3.57
N ARG A 126 22.06 -3.11 3.96
CA ARG A 126 21.99 -2.72 5.36
C ARG A 126 21.02 -3.57 6.19
N LEU A 127 19.88 -3.94 5.61
CA LEU A 127 18.92 -4.84 6.25
C LEU A 127 19.56 -6.20 6.56
N ASP A 128 20.29 -6.77 5.60
CA ASP A 128 20.95 -8.06 5.77
C ASP A 128 22.05 -8.00 6.83
N GLU A 129 22.87 -6.94 6.82
CA GLU A 129 23.94 -6.71 7.81
C GLU A 129 23.40 -6.59 9.24
N GLU A 130 22.38 -5.76 9.46
CA GLU A 130 21.87 -5.46 10.80
C GLU A 130 21.05 -6.61 11.39
N THR A 131 20.31 -7.32 10.54
CA THR A 131 19.37 -8.34 11.01
C THR A 131 19.98 -9.73 10.98
N LYS A 132 21.06 -9.94 10.22
CA LYS A 132 21.70 -11.25 10.01
C LYS A 132 20.69 -12.30 9.55
N GLY A 133 19.79 -11.91 8.66
CA GLY A 133 18.72 -12.77 8.11
C GLY A 133 17.52 -13.00 9.02
N ARG A 134 17.47 -12.41 10.24
CA ARG A 134 16.30 -12.54 11.13
C ARG A 134 15.06 -11.85 10.59
N VAL A 135 15.24 -10.79 9.80
CA VAL A 135 14.19 -10.07 9.10
C VAL A 135 14.46 -10.25 7.61
N GLN A 136 13.47 -10.75 6.88
CA GLN A 136 13.61 -11.01 5.44
C GLN A 136 13.11 -9.82 4.62
N ARG A 137 13.59 -9.70 3.39
CA ARG A 137 12.95 -8.82 2.41
C ARG A 137 11.63 -9.45 1.96
N CYS A 138 10.57 -8.67 1.94
CA CYS A 138 9.29 -9.09 1.36
C CYS A 138 9.40 -9.08 -0.17
N ASP A 139 8.88 -10.11 -0.83
CA ASP A 139 8.86 -10.20 -2.29
C ASP A 139 8.00 -9.08 -2.90
N ASP A 140 8.43 -8.55 -4.04
CA ASP A 140 7.76 -7.41 -4.69
C ASP A 140 6.37 -7.78 -5.23
N SER A 141 6.13 -9.07 -5.54
CA SER A 141 4.83 -9.60 -5.98
C SER A 141 3.78 -9.71 -4.87
N ILE A 142 4.19 -9.68 -3.60
CA ILE A 142 3.26 -9.78 -2.47
C ILE A 142 2.43 -8.50 -2.34
N VAL A 143 1.11 -8.65 -2.31
CA VAL A 143 0.14 -7.56 -2.12
C VAL A 143 -0.32 -7.58 -0.66
N LEU A 144 0.08 -6.56 0.12
CA LEU A 144 -0.14 -6.56 1.57
C LEU A 144 -1.64 -6.56 1.93
N GLU A 145 -2.47 -5.88 1.15
CA GLU A 145 -3.92 -5.89 1.28
C GLU A 145 -4.49 -7.30 1.14
N ALA A 146 -3.97 -8.08 0.18
CA ALA A 146 -4.37 -9.46 0.00
C ALA A 146 -3.86 -10.33 1.14
N GLU A 147 -2.63 -10.15 1.62
CA GLU A 147 -2.11 -10.89 2.79
C GLU A 147 -2.98 -10.68 4.05
N MET A 148 -3.46 -9.46 4.26
CA MET A 148 -4.32 -9.12 5.40
C MET A 148 -5.70 -9.78 5.35
N LEU A 149 -6.16 -10.24 4.17
CA LEU A 149 -7.39 -11.04 4.05
C LEU A 149 -7.25 -12.43 4.67
N PHE A 150 -6.05 -13.00 4.69
CA PHE A 150 -5.84 -14.37 5.18
C PHE A 150 -5.43 -14.40 6.65
N GLU A 151 -4.60 -13.45 7.07
CA GLU A 151 -4.08 -13.35 8.43
C GLU A 151 -3.93 -11.90 8.85
N ARG A 152 -4.30 -11.58 10.09
CA ARG A 152 -4.09 -10.24 10.65
C ARG A 152 -2.60 -9.95 10.73
N LYS A 153 -2.19 -8.78 10.26
CA LYS A 153 -0.80 -8.31 10.24
C LYS A 153 -0.61 -7.11 11.18
N ARG A 154 0.65 -6.86 11.55
CA ARG A 154 1.12 -5.66 12.24
C ARG A 154 2.12 -4.96 11.33
N LEU A 155 1.71 -3.81 10.82
CA LEU A 155 2.49 -3.02 9.87
C LEU A 155 3.17 -1.86 10.61
N TYR A 156 4.44 -1.63 10.29
CA TYR A 156 5.26 -0.57 10.89
C TYR A 156 5.81 0.30 9.78
N GLY A 157 5.42 1.57 9.73
CA GLY A 157 5.87 2.44 8.65
C GLY A 157 5.40 3.89 8.74
N PRO A 158 5.76 4.71 7.75
CA PRO A 158 5.36 6.11 7.67
C PRO A 158 3.88 6.23 7.28
N ARG A 159 3.32 7.44 7.29
CA ARG A 159 1.95 7.67 6.84
C ARG A 159 1.69 7.10 5.43
N SER A 160 0.75 6.16 5.34
CA SER A 160 0.40 5.39 4.13
C SER A 160 -1.10 5.07 4.08
N SER A 161 -1.64 4.84 2.88
CA SER A 161 -2.99 4.29 2.66
C SER A 161 -3.17 2.92 3.33
N LEU A 162 -2.09 2.14 3.44
CA LEU A 162 -2.05 0.85 4.15
C LEU A 162 -2.58 0.92 5.58
N GLN A 163 -2.52 2.08 6.23
CA GLN A 163 -3.14 2.26 7.55
C GLN A 163 -4.65 1.98 7.51
N ARG A 164 -5.35 2.48 6.49
CA ARG A 164 -6.80 2.28 6.34
C ARG A 164 -7.13 0.85 5.95
N TYR A 165 -6.33 0.24 5.09
CA TYR A 165 -6.50 -1.16 4.71
C TYR A 165 -6.25 -2.10 5.89
N ALA A 166 -5.24 -1.80 6.71
CA ALA A 166 -4.98 -2.57 7.92
C ALA A 166 -6.18 -2.54 8.86
N GLU A 167 -6.72 -1.35 9.14
CA GLU A 167 -7.94 -1.20 9.96
C GLU A 167 -9.12 -1.97 9.38
N PHE A 168 -9.37 -1.83 8.07
CA PHE A 168 -10.47 -2.49 7.37
C PHE A 168 -10.40 -4.02 7.44
N PHE A 169 -9.20 -4.60 7.35
CA PHE A 169 -8.99 -6.05 7.47
C PHE A 169 -8.75 -6.52 8.91
N GLY A 170 -8.91 -5.66 9.92
CA GLY A 170 -8.69 -6.00 11.33
C GLY A 170 -7.22 -6.25 11.70
N SER A 171 -6.30 -5.79 10.86
CA SER A 171 -4.86 -5.70 11.10
C SER A 171 -4.52 -4.39 11.84
N GLN A 172 -3.25 -4.23 12.24
CA GLN A 172 -2.77 -3.04 12.95
C GLN A 172 -1.73 -2.30 12.13
N TYR A 173 -1.73 -0.97 12.22
CA TYR A 173 -0.73 -0.11 11.61
C TYR A 173 -0.15 0.85 12.65
N GLU A 174 1.14 0.75 12.89
CA GLU A 174 1.88 1.64 13.78
C GLU A 174 2.70 2.63 12.96
N LEU A 175 2.44 3.92 13.22
CA LEU A 175 3.19 5.00 12.60
C LEU A 175 4.60 5.06 13.20
N VAL A 176 5.59 4.84 12.34
CA VAL A 176 7.00 5.03 12.64
C VAL A 176 7.43 6.34 11.99
N THR A 177 7.61 7.37 12.80
CA THR A 177 7.94 8.73 12.34
C THR A 177 9.34 8.82 11.76
N GLN A 178 9.50 9.62 10.69
CA GLN A 178 10.78 9.86 9.99
C GLN A 178 11.53 11.11 10.46
N THR A 179 11.12 11.71 11.57
CA THR A 179 11.68 12.98 12.05
C THR A 179 12.75 12.74 13.11
N LYS A 180 13.93 13.31 12.86
CA LYS A 180 14.88 13.68 13.92
C LYS A 180 14.28 14.79 14.80
#